data_AF-A0A379T1T5-F1
#
_entry.id   AF-A0A379T1T5-F1
#
_cell.length_a   1.000
_cell.length_b   1.000
_cell.length_c   1.000
_cell.angle_alpha   90.00
_cell.angle_beta   90.00
_cell.angle_gamma   90.00
#
_symmetry.space_group_name_H-M   'P 1'
#
loop_
_entity.id
_entity.type
_entity.pdbx_description
1 polymer ?
#
loop_
_entity_poly.entity_id
_entity_poly.type
_entity_poly.pdbx_seq_one_letter_code
_entity_poly.pdbx_strand_id
1 'polypeptide(L)'
;MDRLTPIRCWPAIISLVITLTIWFVIPCPADVTPQAWQLLALFIGTIAAIIGKAMPIGAIAIVAIMLVAMTGVTHPGKPSAALNDALSGFSNQLIWLIGLSIMLSQSLLKTGLGARIGYRFIALFGKRTLGIAWALTLAETLIAPVTPSNTARGGGIIHPVMRAIAESLGSQPGNCENGSTGRYLALVNYNINPISSAMFVTATAPNPLIVSFLTKGTDGVLNMTWGMWAIAALLPAIISLVVMPIVIWWLYPPAVTRTPDAPQFARQKLNALGPLSLAEKITLAVFILLLCLWAGVPAMLMGSGWTVNPPAPH
;
A
#
# COMPACT_ATOMS: atom_id res chain seq x y z
N MET A 1 -24.81 10.17 -12.42
CA MET A 1 -24.19 11.35 -11.76
C MET A 1 -24.11 11.04 -10.29
N ASP A 2 -22.98 10.50 -9.84
CA ASP A 2 -22.79 10.18 -8.42
C ASP A 2 -22.78 11.47 -7.62
N ARG A 3 -23.61 11.54 -6.58
CA ARG A 3 -23.67 12.69 -5.67
C ARG A 3 -22.27 12.91 -5.11
N LEU A 4 -21.66 14.06 -5.41
CA LEU A 4 -20.46 14.53 -4.75
C LEU A 4 -20.68 14.36 -3.24
N THR A 5 -19.79 13.62 -2.58
CA THR A 5 -19.91 13.37 -1.14
C THR A 5 -19.93 14.73 -0.44
N PRO A 6 -21.00 15.08 0.30
CA PRO A 6 -21.06 16.38 0.94
C PRO A 6 -19.94 16.49 1.97
N ILE A 7 -19.32 17.67 2.02
CA ILE A 7 -18.28 18.01 3.00
C ILE A 7 -18.81 17.67 4.39
N ARG A 8 -18.05 16.93 5.18
CA ARG A 8 -18.40 16.69 6.58
C ARG A 8 -18.02 17.95 7.36
N CYS A 9 -19.01 18.82 7.55
CA CYS A 9 -18.82 20.14 8.16
C CYS A 9 -18.18 20.05 9.55
N TRP A 10 -18.59 19.09 10.39
CA TRP A 10 -18.09 18.99 11.75
C TRP A 10 -16.59 18.65 11.82
N PRO A 11 -16.10 17.59 11.14
CA PRO A 11 -14.66 17.37 10.97
C PRO A 11 -13.89 18.55 10.39
N ALA A 12 -14.46 19.25 9.40
CA ALA A 12 -13.82 20.42 8.79
C ALA A 12 -13.68 21.58 9.78
N ILE A 13 -14.73 21.87 10.55
CA ILE A 13 -14.71 22.89 11.60
C ILE A 13 -13.69 22.53 12.68
N ILE A 14 -13.65 21.27 13.13
CA ILE A 14 -12.68 20.81 14.13
C ILE A 14 -11.24 21.01 13.63
N SER A 15 -10.95 20.60 12.39
CA SER A 15 -9.64 20.80 11.77
C SER A 15 -9.26 22.28 11.69
N LEU A 16 -10.20 23.14 11.29
CA LEU A 16 -9.99 24.59 11.22
C LEU A 16 -9.71 25.18 12.60
N VAL A 17 -10.49 24.81 13.62
CA VAL A 17 -10.31 25.27 15.00
C VAL A 17 -8.94 24.85 15.53
N ILE A 18 -8.53 23.59 15.31
CA ILE A 18 -7.19 23.11 15.70
C ILE A 18 -6.10 23.95 15.05
N THR A 19 -6.21 24.19 13.73
CA THR A 19 -5.25 24.99 12.97
C THR A 19 -5.13 26.41 13.54
N LEU A 20 -6.26 27.09 13.71
CA LEU A 20 -6.29 28.47 14.20
C LEU A 20 -5.82 28.58 15.65
N THR A 21 -6.12 27.57 16.48
CA THR A 21 -5.66 27.54 17.88
C THR A 21 -4.15 27.43 17.95
N ILE A 22 -3.55 26.51 17.19
CA ILE A 22 -2.08 26.38 17.16
C ILE A 22 -1.44 27.63 16.58
N TRP A 23 -2.02 28.20 15.52
CA TRP A 23 -1.46 29.36 14.84
C TRP A 23 -1.50 30.64 15.69
N PHE A 24 -2.64 30.95 16.33
CA PHE A 24 -2.88 32.26 16.93
C PHE A 24 -2.96 32.25 18.46
N VAL A 25 -3.30 31.12 19.09
CA VAL A 25 -3.54 31.06 20.55
C VAL A 25 -2.34 30.47 21.29
N ILE A 26 -1.74 29.41 20.75
CA ILE A 26 -0.58 28.77 21.37
C ILE A 26 0.69 29.56 21.01
N PRO A 27 1.46 30.06 21.99
CA PRO A 27 2.66 30.82 21.71
C PRO A 27 3.72 29.95 21.04
N CYS A 28 4.40 30.50 20.04
CA CYS A 28 5.52 29.85 19.37
C CYS A 28 6.66 29.63 20.38
N PRO A 29 7.22 28.40 20.47
CA PRO A 29 8.43 28.16 21.25
C PRO A 29 9.59 29.04 20.79
N ALA A 30 10.46 29.45 21.71
CA ALA A 30 11.56 30.39 21.43
C ALA A 30 12.56 29.87 20.39
N ASP A 31 12.77 28.55 20.33
CA ASP A 31 13.72 27.91 19.42
C ASP A 31 13.12 27.61 18.02
N VAL A 32 11.87 28.00 17.79
CA VAL A 32 11.14 27.72 16.54
C VAL A 32 10.84 29.03 15.82
N THR A 33 11.09 29.08 14.52
CA THR A 33 10.74 30.25 13.73
C THR A 33 9.21 30.36 13.60
N PRO A 34 8.63 31.57 13.57
CA PRO A 34 7.20 31.74 13.38
C PRO A 34 6.66 31.02 12.13
N GLN A 35 7.44 31.00 11.05
CA GLN A 35 7.12 30.31 9.80
C GLN A 35 6.98 28.79 10.01
N ALA A 36 7.94 28.18 10.72
CA ALA A 36 7.91 26.75 11.01
C ALA A 36 6.70 26.39 11.90
N TRP A 37 6.36 27.25 12.87
CA TRP A 37 5.20 27.05 13.75
C TRP A 37 3.87 27.14 12.99
N GLN A 38 3.73 28.10 12.10
CA GLN A 38 2.55 28.28 11.25
C GLN A 38 2.40 27.15 10.23
N LEU A 39 3.51 26.69 9.64
CA LEU A 39 3.51 25.53 8.75
C LEU A 39 3.10 24.25 9.51
N LEU A 40 3.57 24.09 10.75
CA LEU A 40 3.15 23.01 11.64
C LEU A 40 1.65 23.06 11.92
N ALA A 41 1.09 24.25 12.17
CA ALA A 41 -0.34 24.43 12.37
C ALA A 41 -1.16 23.95 11.16
N LEU A 42 -0.77 24.34 9.94
CA LEU A 42 -1.41 23.86 8.70
C LEU A 42 -1.28 22.35 8.53
N PHE A 43 -0.10 21.81 8.85
CA PHE A 43 0.15 20.38 8.76
C PHE A 43 -0.78 19.60 9.71
N ILE A 44 -0.82 19.95 11.00
CA ILE A 44 -1.68 19.30 12.00
C ILE A 44 -3.15 19.45 11.63
N GLY A 45 -3.57 20.64 11.19
CA GLY A 45 -4.91 20.89 10.66
C GLY A 45 -5.28 19.95 9.52
N THR A 46 -4.39 19.84 8.53
CA THR A 46 -4.55 18.95 7.38
C THR A 46 -4.70 17.49 7.81
N ILE A 47 -3.85 17.02 8.74
CA ILE A 47 -3.95 15.67 9.29
C ILE A 47 -5.29 15.45 10.01
N ALA A 48 -5.73 16.41 10.83
CA ALA A 48 -7.01 16.34 11.52
C ALA A 48 -8.19 16.26 10.53
N ALA A 49 -8.15 17.01 9.43
CA ALA A 49 -9.15 16.94 8.37
C ALA A 49 -9.17 15.56 7.68
N ILE A 50 -7.99 14.97 7.43
CA ILE A 50 -7.86 13.64 6.80
C ILE A 50 -8.42 12.56 7.72
N ILE A 51 -8.03 12.56 9.00
CA ILE A 51 -8.50 11.59 10.01
C ILE A 51 -10.02 11.72 10.19
N GLY A 52 -10.51 12.96 10.30
CA GLY A 52 -11.93 13.26 10.42
C GLY A 52 -12.74 12.98 9.15
N LYS A 53 -12.08 12.67 8.02
CA LYS A 53 -12.68 12.45 6.70
C LYS A 53 -13.55 13.64 6.28
N ALA A 54 -13.06 14.87 6.49
CA ALA A 54 -13.77 16.10 6.17
C ALA A 54 -14.17 16.17 4.68
N MET A 55 -13.26 15.73 3.81
CA MET A 55 -13.39 15.61 2.36
C MET A 55 -12.52 14.43 1.86
N PRO A 56 -12.63 14.01 0.59
CA PRO A 56 -11.68 13.08 -0.01
C PRO A 56 -10.22 13.57 0.18
N ILE A 57 -9.30 12.65 0.47
CA ILE A 57 -7.90 12.99 0.80
C ILE A 57 -7.23 13.87 -0.26
N GLY A 58 -7.51 13.64 -1.54
CA GLY A 58 -7.00 14.46 -2.64
C GLY A 58 -7.51 15.90 -2.60
N ALA A 59 -8.78 16.11 -2.27
CA ALA A 59 -9.35 17.46 -2.11
C ALA A 59 -8.71 18.20 -0.93
N ILE A 60 -8.52 17.51 0.20
CA ILE A 60 -7.83 18.08 1.37
C ILE A 60 -6.38 18.45 1.01
N ALA A 61 -5.67 17.60 0.27
CA ALA A 61 -4.30 17.88 -0.18
C ALA A 61 -4.23 19.14 -1.06
N ILE A 62 -5.14 19.31 -2.01
CA ILE A 62 -5.21 20.53 -2.85
C ILE A 62 -5.49 21.78 -2.00
N VAL A 63 -6.41 21.69 -1.04
CA VAL A 63 -6.69 22.80 -0.11
C VAL A 63 -5.46 23.14 0.73
N ALA A 64 -4.74 22.14 1.26
CA ALA A 64 -3.53 22.35 2.03
C ALA A 64 -2.43 23.03 1.20
N ILE A 65 -2.19 22.57 -0.03
CA ILE A 65 -1.24 23.18 -0.97
C ILE A 65 -1.63 24.63 -1.26
N MET A 66 -2.90 24.89 -1.52
CA MET A 66 -3.43 26.23 -1.74
C MET A 66 -3.23 27.13 -0.52
N LEU A 67 -3.50 26.64 0.69
CA LEU A 67 -3.28 27.40 1.93
C LEU A 67 -1.81 27.73 2.16
N VAL A 68 -0.88 26.80 1.91
CA VAL A 68 0.57 27.06 1.99
C VAL A 68 0.98 28.15 1.01
N ALA A 69 0.52 28.07 -0.24
CA ALA A 69 0.83 29.06 -1.26
C ALA A 69 0.20 30.44 -0.97
N MET A 70 -1.05 30.47 -0.51
CA MET A 70 -1.79 31.71 -0.20
C MET A 70 -1.27 32.41 1.05
N THR A 71 -0.94 31.66 2.10
CA THR A 71 -0.39 32.23 3.33
C THR A 71 1.06 32.68 3.15
N GLY A 72 1.77 32.14 2.15
CA GLY A 72 3.18 32.43 1.93
C GLY A 72 4.07 31.98 3.08
N VAL A 73 3.60 31.02 3.89
CA VAL A 73 4.22 30.64 5.17
C VAL A 73 5.66 30.17 5.03
N THR A 74 6.01 29.56 3.88
CA THR A 74 7.38 29.10 3.61
C THR A 74 8.32 30.24 3.18
N HIS A 75 7.80 31.26 2.49
CA HIS A 75 8.56 32.41 2.00
C HIS A 75 7.73 33.70 2.08
N PRO A 76 7.67 34.34 3.27
CA PRO A 76 6.88 35.56 3.46
C PRO A 76 7.31 36.67 2.49
N GLY A 77 6.34 37.30 1.82
CA GLY A 77 6.58 38.37 0.85
C GLY A 77 7.13 37.92 -0.52
N LYS A 78 7.30 36.61 -0.76
CA LYS A 78 7.74 36.05 -2.05
C LYS A 78 6.74 34.99 -2.56
N PRO A 79 5.60 35.40 -3.15
CA PRO A 79 4.54 34.47 -3.57
C PRO A 79 5.01 33.38 -4.54
N SER A 80 5.90 33.72 -5.47
CA SER A 80 6.46 32.76 -6.44
C SER A 80 7.27 31.66 -5.75
N ALA A 81 8.09 32.00 -4.75
CA ALA A 81 8.88 31.02 -4.01
C ALA A 81 7.98 30.11 -3.15
N ALA A 82 6.97 30.67 -2.47
CA ALA A 82 6.02 29.89 -1.69
C ALA A 82 5.18 28.94 -2.55
N LEU A 83 4.77 29.37 -3.75
CA LEU A 83 4.09 28.51 -4.71
C LEU A 83 4.97 27.36 -5.19
N ASN A 84 6.25 27.63 -5.48
CA ASN A 84 7.22 26.60 -5.86
C ASN A 84 7.39 25.55 -4.76
N ASP A 85 7.49 25.97 -3.49
CA ASP A 85 7.56 25.03 -2.36
C ASP A 85 6.28 24.20 -2.24
N ALA A 86 5.11 24.85 -2.33
CA ALA A 86 3.82 24.19 -2.22
C ALA A 86 3.61 23.12 -3.31
N LEU A 87 4.14 23.36 -4.52
CA LEU A 87 4.06 22.44 -5.66
C LEU A 87 5.25 21.48 -5.77
N SER A 88 6.28 21.62 -4.96
CA SER A 88 7.52 20.82 -5.03
C SER A 88 7.28 19.31 -4.89
N GLY A 89 6.19 18.91 -4.23
CA GLY A 89 5.78 17.50 -4.16
C GLY A 89 5.48 16.91 -5.54
N PHE A 90 4.95 17.69 -6.48
CA PHE A 90 4.63 17.22 -7.83
C PHE A 90 5.86 17.03 -8.73
N SER A 91 7.01 17.62 -8.41
CA SER A 91 8.26 17.37 -9.13
C SER A 91 9.05 16.17 -8.56
N ASN A 92 8.52 15.51 -7.52
CA ASN A 92 9.19 14.38 -6.91
C ASN A 92 9.13 13.13 -7.79
N GLN A 93 10.28 12.72 -8.33
CA GLN A 93 10.43 11.54 -9.19
C GLN A 93 9.92 10.24 -8.53
N LEU A 94 10.08 10.10 -7.21
CA LEU A 94 9.55 8.95 -6.46
C LEU A 94 8.04 8.90 -6.47
N ILE A 95 7.38 10.05 -6.36
CA ILE A 95 5.91 10.12 -6.37
C ILE A 95 5.38 9.73 -7.76
N TRP A 96 6.03 10.19 -8.83
CA TRP A 96 5.69 9.77 -10.19
C TRP A 96 5.93 8.28 -10.44
N LEU A 97 7.01 7.71 -9.93
CA LEU A 97 7.28 6.27 -9.99
C LEU A 97 6.16 5.47 -9.32
N ILE A 98 5.68 5.92 -8.14
CA ILE A 98 4.54 5.31 -7.45
C ILE A 98 3.27 5.41 -8.30
N GLY A 99 2.97 6.59 -8.85
CA GLY A 99 1.78 6.81 -9.68
C GLY A 99 1.70 5.85 -10.88
N LEU A 100 2.81 5.74 -11.64
CA LEU A 100 2.91 4.80 -12.77
C LEU A 100 2.78 3.34 -12.32
N SER A 101 3.39 2.99 -11.19
CA SER A 101 3.32 1.64 -10.65
C SER A 101 1.88 1.30 -10.18
N ILE A 102 1.10 2.27 -9.68
CA ILE A 102 -0.33 2.07 -9.36
C ILE A 102 -1.11 1.79 -10.64
N MET A 103 -0.90 2.57 -11.70
CA MET A 103 -1.55 2.33 -13.00
C MET A 103 -1.23 0.93 -13.54
N LEU A 104 0.03 0.50 -13.42
CA LEU A 104 0.44 -0.84 -13.80
C LEU A 104 -0.24 -1.91 -12.94
N SER A 105 -0.37 -1.70 -11.63
CA SER A 105 -1.05 -2.66 -10.76
C SER A 105 -2.53 -2.87 -11.07
N GLN A 106 -3.20 -1.87 -11.64
CA GLN A 106 -4.58 -2.04 -12.12
C GLN A 106 -4.67 -3.07 -13.24
N SER A 107 -3.58 -3.34 -13.97
CA SER A 107 -3.56 -4.41 -14.98
C SER A 107 -3.63 -5.81 -14.36
N LEU A 108 -3.04 -6.07 -13.18
CA LEU A 108 -3.16 -7.35 -12.46
C LEU A 108 -4.62 -7.68 -12.14
N LEU A 109 -5.39 -6.64 -11.76
CA LEU A 109 -6.82 -6.73 -11.47
C LEU A 109 -7.63 -6.97 -12.75
N LYS A 110 -7.43 -6.12 -13.77
CA LYS A 110 -8.21 -6.17 -15.01
C LYS A 110 -7.97 -7.43 -15.83
N THR A 111 -6.75 -7.98 -15.80
CA THR A 111 -6.40 -9.17 -16.59
C THR A 111 -6.81 -10.49 -15.93
N GLY A 112 -7.12 -10.49 -14.63
CA GLY A 112 -7.39 -11.71 -13.86
C GLY A 112 -6.14 -12.44 -13.37
N LEU A 113 -4.94 -11.95 -13.69
CA LEU A 113 -3.67 -12.56 -13.28
C LEU A 113 -3.57 -12.70 -11.76
N GLY A 114 -3.98 -11.68 -11.01
CA GLY A 114 -3.95 -11.72 -9.54
C GLY A 114 -4.86 -12.81 -8.96
N ALA A 115 -6.07 -12.95 -9.49
CA ALA A 115 -7.00 -14.01 -9.11
C ALA A 115 -6.43 -15.40 -9.46
N ARG A 116 -5.81 -15.53 -10.64
CA ARG A 116 -5.15 -16.76 -11.08
C ARG A 116 -4.03 -17.18 -10.14
N ILE A 117 -3.20 -16.24 -9.68
CA ILE A 117 -2.14 -16.50 -8.70
C ILE A 117 -2.74 -17.01 -7.38
N GLY A 118 -3.76 -16.32 -6.85
CA GLY A 118 -4.43 -16.72 -5.61
C GLY A 118 -5.02 -18.13 -5.69
N TYR A 119 -5.81 -18.44 -6.73
CA TYR A 119 -6.39 -19.77 -6.90
C TYR A 119 -5.33 -20.86 -7.14
N ARG A 120 -4.20 -20.56 -7.80
CA ARG A 120 -3.10 -21.54 -7.94
C ARG A 120 -2.52 -21.96 -6.59
N PHE A 121 -2.24 -21.00 -5.70
CA PHE A 121 -1.74 -21.34 -4.37
C PHE A 121 -2.77 -22.13 -3.55
N ILE A 122 -4.05 -21.77 -3.63
CA ILE A 122 -5.12 -22.51 -2.93
C ILE A 122 -5.26 -23.94 -3.50
N ALA A 123 -5.14 -24.12 -4.81
CA ALA A 123 -5.17 -25.44 -5.43
C ALA A 123 -4.01 -26.36 -4.96
N LEU A 124 -2.90 -25.78 -4.52
CA LEU A 124 -1.73 -26.51 -4.01
C LEU A 124 -1.86 -26.82 -2.51
N PHE A 125 -2.22 -25.82 -1.70
CA PHE A 125 -2.14 -25.91 -0.23
C PHE A 125 -3.49 -25.97 0.48
N GLY A 126 -4.60 -25.77 -0.23
CA GLY A 126 -5.92 -25.51 0.35
C GLY A 126 -6.65 -26.71 0.98
N LYS A 127 -6.02 -27.88 1.16
CA LYS A 127 -6.66 -29.06 1.78
C LYS A 127 -7.03 -28.87 3.25
N ARG A 128 -6.44 -27.87 3.90
CA ARG A 128 -6.74 -27.44 5.27
C ARG A 128 -6.90 -25.92 5.29
N THR A 129 -7.70 -25.40 6.22
CA THR A 129 -7.92 -23.96 6.41
C THR A 129 -6.62 -23.22 6.68
N LEU A 130 -5.73 -23.84 7.44
CA LEU A 130 -4.38 -23.35 7.67
C LEU A 130 -3.62 -23.24 6.34
N GLY A 131 -3.67 -24.26 5.49
CA GLY A 131 -3.04 -24.18 4.16
C GLY A 131 -3.65 -23.11 3.24
N ILE A 132 -4.94 -22.80 3.36
CA ILE A 132 -5.57 -21.67 2.66
C ILE A 132 -4.98 -20.34 3.15
N ALA A 133 -4.80 -20.16 4.46
CA ALA A 133 -4.19 -18.95 5.01
C ALA A 133 -2.76 -18.72 4.48
N TRP A 134 -1.94 -19.77 4.36
CA TRP A 134 -0.60 -19.66 3.78
C TRP A 134 -0.65 -19.45 2.26
N ALA A 135 -1.63 -20.04 1.57
CA ALA A 135 -1.84 -19.80 0.15
C ALA A 135 -2.13 -18.31 -0.13
N LEU A 136 -3.00 -17.69 0.67
CA LEU A 136 -3.28 -16.25 0.60
C LEU A 136 -2.03 -15.43 0.95
N THR A 137 -1.27 -15.88 1.96
CA THR A 137 -0.02 -15.24 2.41
C THR A 137 1.02 -15.21 1.29
N LEU A 138 1.24 -16.34 0.62
CA LEU A 138 2.18 -16.47 -0.50
C LEU A 138 1.72 -15.69 -1.73
N ALA A 139 0.42 -15.73 -2.05
CA ALA A 139 -0.14 -14.97 -3.16
C ALA A 139 0.05 -13.45 -2.96
N GLU A 140 -0.27 -12.94 -1.78
CA GLU A 140 -0.10 -11.52 -1.44
C GLU A 140 1.38 -11.10 -1.49
N THR A 141 2.25 -11.92 -0.90
CA THR A 141 3.70 -11.66 -0.86
C THR A 141 4.31 -11.68 -2.25
N LEU A 142 3.87 -12.58 -3.14
CA LEU A 142 4.36 -12.66 -4.51
C LEU A 142 4.00 -11.42 -5.34
N ILE A 143 2.83 -10.83 -5.08
CA ILE A 143 2.34 -9.66 -5.83
C ILE A 143 2.84 -8.33 -5.22
N ALA A 144 3.25 -8.34 -3.95
CA ALA A 144 3.69 -7.15 -3.21
C ALA A 144 4.82 -6.34 -3.87
N PRO A 145 5.92 -6.94 -4.38
CA PRO A 145 7.02 -6.21 -4.99
C PRO A 145 6.62 -5.30 -6.15
N VAL A 146 5.54 -5.65 -6.85
CA VAL A 146 5.17 -5.02 -8.13
C VAL A 146 3.86 -4.24 -8.08
N THR A 147 3.17 -4.27 -6.94
CA THR A 147 1.93 -3.52 -6.77
C THR A 147 2.07 -2.52 -5.61
N PRO A 148 2.26 -1.23 -5.93
CA PRO A 148 2.49 -0.15 -4.95
C PRO A 148 1.20 0.37 -4.32
N SER A 149 0.28 -0.54 -4.05
CA SER A 149 -0.99 -0.20 -3.43
C SER A 149 -1.45 -1.37 -2.57
N ASN A 150 -1.36 -1.16 -1.27
CA ASN A 150 -1.82 -2.10 -0.28
C ASN A 150 -3.34 -2.35 -0.40
N THR A 151 -4.13 -1.31 -0.72
CA THR A 151 -5.57 -1.43 -0.98
C THR A 151 -5.88 -2.23 -2.25
N ALA A 152 -5.12 -2.02 -3.34
CA ALA A 152 -5.30 -2.76 -4.58
C ALA A 152 -4.99 -4.26 -4.40
N ARG A 153 -3.89 -4.59 -3.70
CA ARG A 153 -3.54 -5.99 -3.41
C ARG A 153 -4.51 -6.65 -2.45
N GLY A 154 -4.59 -6.12 -1.23
CA GLY A 154 -5.33 -6.71 -0.13
C GLY A 154 -6.82 -6.76 -0.42
N GLY A 155 -7.41 -5.62 -0.80
CA GLY A 155 -8.85 -5.47 -1.03
C GLY A 155 -9.30 -5.78 -2.47
N GLY A 156 -8.47 -5.47 -3.47
CA GLY A 156 -8.82 -5.70 -4.88
C GLY A 156 -8.53 -7.11 -5.37
N ILE A 157 -7.37 -7.68 -5.02
CA ILE A 157 -6.91 -8.97 -5.57
C ILE A 157 -7.20 -10.12 -4.61
N ILE A 158 -6.65 -10.05 -3.40
CA ILE A 158 -6.68 -11.19 -2.47
C ILE A 158 -8.03 -11.32 -1.78
N HIS A 159 -8.68 -10.22 -1.41
CA HIS A 159 -9.96 -10.28 -0.71
C HIS A 159 -11.07 -10.97 -1.51
N PRO A 160 -11.28 -10.72 -2.83
CA PRO A 160 -12.28 -11.46 -3.60
C PRO A 160 -11.98 -12.96 -3.70
N VAL A 161 -10.70 -13.35 -3.80
CA VAL A 161 -10.29 -14.76 -3.79
C VAL A 161 -10.58 -15.40 -2.43
N MET A 162 -10.20 -14.73 -1.35
CA MET A 162 -10.50 -15.16 0.02
C MET A 162 -12.00 -15.30 0.26
N ARG A 163 -12.78 -14.30 -0.16
CA ARG A 163 -14.24 -14.27 -0.03
C ARG A 163 -14.90 -15.40 -0.80
N ALA A 164 -14.49 -15.65 -2.05
CA ALA A 164 -15.02 -16.75 -2.85
C ALA A 164 -14.78 -18.12 -2.19
N ILE A 165 -13.64 -18.31 -1.52
CA ILE A 165 -13.35 -19.51 -0.76
C ILE A 165 -14.21 -19.58 0.51
N ALA A 166 -14.28 -18.51 1.29
CA ALA A 166 -15.13 -18.48 2.50
C ALA A 166 -16.59 -18.80 2.16
N GLU A 167 -17.12 -18.23 1.08
CA GLU A 167 -18.46 -18.51 0.57
C GLU A 167 -18.62 -19.98 0.13
N SER A 168 -17.62 -20.57 -0.53
CA SER A 168 -17.64 -22.01 -0.90
C SER A 168 -17.65 -22.95 0.32
N LEU A 169 -17.18 -22.46 1.48
CA LEU A 169 -17.19 -23.17 2.75
C LEU A 169 -18.46 -22.88 3.58
N GLY A 170 -19.44 -22.18 3.01
CA GLY A 170 -20.67 -21.79 3.72
C GLY A 170 -20.45 -20.70 4.79
N SER A 171 -19.30 -20.03 4.80
CA SER A 171 -18.95 -19.00 5.77
C SER A 171 -19.27 -17.60 5.24
N GLN A 172 -20.40 -17.04 5.66
CA GLN A 172 -20.85 -15.68 5.29
C GLN A 172 -20.97 -14.77 6.52
N PRO A 173 -20.82 -13.44 6.35
CA PRO A 173 -21.08 -12.48 7.42
C PRO A 173 -22.49 -12.65 8.00
N GLY A 174 -22.59 -12.83 9.33
CA GLY A 174 -23.87 -13.04 10.02
C GLY A 174 -24.31 -14.49 10.19
N ASN A 175 -23.61 -15.47 9.61
CA ASN A 175 -23.88 -16.88 9.85
C ASN A 175 -23.17 -17.38 11.13
N CYS A 176 -23.90 -18.01 12.05
CA CYS A 176 -23.39 -18.48 13.33
C CYS A 176 -22.58 -19.78 13.25
N GLU A 177 -22.86 -20.68 12.31
CA GLU A 177 -22.21 -22.01 12.26
C GLU A 177 -20.78 -21.96 11.70
N ASN A 178 -20.60 -21.37 10.52
CA ASN A 178 -19.32 -21.39 9.80
C ASN A 178 -18.63 -20.01 9.74
N GLY A 179 -19.24 -18.96 10.29
CA GLY A 179 -18.76 -17.58 10.17
C GLY A 179 -17.37 -17.32 10.74
N SER A 180 -16.89 -18.15 11.68
CA SER A 180 -15.55 -18.04 12.26
C SER A 180 -14.44 -18.38 11.26
N THR A 181 -14.68 -19.29 10.31
CA THR A 181 -13.68 -19.63 9.27
C THR A 181 -13.43 -18.48 8.32
N GLY A 182 -14.49 -17.83 7.82
CA GLY A 182 -14.36 -16.64 6.99
C GLY A 182 -13.77 -15.45 7.76
N ARG A 183 -14.12 -15.28 9.04
CA ARG A 183 -13.50 -14.28 9.91
C ARG A 183 -11.99 -14.51 10.05
N TYR A 184 -11.57 -15.75 10.30
CA TYR A 184 -10.15 -16.13 10.36
C TYR A 184 -9.43 -15.77 9.05
N LEU A 185 -9.96 -16.21 7.90
CA LEU A 185 -9.33 -15.95 6.60
C LEU A 185 -9.31 -14.45 6.24
N ALA A 186 -10.35 -13.70 6.62
CA ALA A 186 -10.40 -12.25 6.43
C ALA A 186 -9.36 -11.53 7.30
N LEU A 187 -9.16 -11.97 8.55
CA LEU A 187 -8.12 -11.43 9.43
C LEU A 187 -6.72 -11.76 8.92
N VAL A 188 -6.49 -12.97 8.41
CA VAL A 188 -5.23 -13.32 7.74
C VAL A 188 -5.00 -12.43 6.52
N ASN A 189 -6.01 -12.29 5.64
CA ASN A 189 -5.96 -11.40 4.46
C ASN A 189 -5.67 -9.94 4.82
N TYR A 190 -6.20 -9.45 5.94
CA TYR A 190 -5.91 -8.10 6.43
C TYR A 190 -4.48 -7.98 6.96
N ASN A 191 -4.03 -8.91 7.81
CA ASN A 191 -2.73 -8.80 8.49
C ASN A 191 -1.53 -9.14 7.61
N ILE A 192 -1.68 -9.95 6.57
CA ILE A 192 -0.61 -10.18 5.59
C ILE A 192 -0.24 -8.91 4.83
N ASN A 193 -1.21 -8.04 4.59
CA ASN A 193 -1.06 -6.90 3.71
C ASN A 193 -0.05 -5.86 4.28
N PRO A 194 -0.09 -5.47 5.57
CA PRO A 194 0.97 -4.68 6.20
C PRO A 194 2.34 -5.36 6.19
N ILE A 195 2.42 -6.67 6.49
CA ILE A 195 3.70 -7.41 6.54
C ILE A 195 4.38 -7.35 5.17
N SER A 196 3.67 -7.76 4.12
CA SER A 196 4.16 -7.70 2.74
C SER A 196 4.39 -6.27 2.24
N SER A 197 3.67 -5.27 2.78
CA SER A 197 3.94 -3.86 2.50
C SER A 197 5.26 -3.39 3.08
N ALA A 198 5.67 -3.89 4.24
CA ALA A 198 6.96 -3.55 4.85
C ALA A 198 8.14 -4.24 4.16
N MET A 199 7.91 -5.37 3.48
CA MET A 199 8.97 -6.16 2.82
C MET A 199 9.64 -5.45 1.64
N PHE A 200 8.91 -4.64 0.89
CA PHE A 200 9.41 -4.05 -0.36
C PHE A 200 9.19 -2.55 -0.38
N VAL A 201 10.21 -1.79 -0.79
CA VAL A 201 10.13 -0.33 -0.96
C VAL A 201 8.98 0.05 -1.89
N THR A 202 8.69 -0.77 -2.88
CA THR A 202 7.66 -0.53 -3.89
C THR A 202 6.27 -0.98 -3.49
N ALA A 203 6.05 -1.60 -2.33
CA ALA A 203 4.76 -2.20 -1.99
C ALA A 203 3.72 -1.23 -1.42
N THR A 204 4.14 -0.04 -0.95
CA THR A 204 3.24 1.01 -0.45
C THR A 204 3.90 2.40 -0.55
N ALA A 205 3.09 3.44 -0.75
CA ALA A 205 3.56 4.82 -0.97
C ALA A 205 4.42 5.43 0.15
N PRO A 206 4.24 5.10 1.45
CA PRO A 206 5.11 5.61 2.50
C PRO A 206 6.56 5.11 2.43
N ASN A 207 6.84 3.94 1.85
CA ASN A 207 8.18 3.37 1.91
C ASN A 207 9.20 4.17 1.09
N PRO A 208 8.93 4.61 -0.15
CA PRO A 208 9.86 5.48 -0.87
C PRO A 208 10.02 6.86 -0.22
N LEU A 209 9.01 7.34 0.52
CA LEU A 209 9.16 8.56 1.32
C LEU A 209 10.19 8.38 2.44
N ILE A 210 10.20 7.24 3.11
CA ILE A 210 11.23 6.89 4.11
C ILE A 210 12.62 6.89 3.45
N VAL A 211 12.75 6.25 2.28
CA VAL A 211 14.02 6.27 1.51
C VAL A 211 14.44 7.70 1.18
N SER A 212 13.53 8.52 0.68
CA SER A 212 13.81 9.93 0.37
C SER A 212 14.25 10.74 1.59
N PHE A 213 13.60 10.55 2.74
CA PHE A 213 13.96 11.24 3.97
C PHE A 213 15.32 10.81 4.51
N LEU A 214 15.63 9.51 4.44
CA LEU A 214 16.93 8.99 4.86
C LEU A 214 18.05 9.54 3.97
N THR A 215 17.87 9.51 2.66
CA THR A 215 18.88 10.02 1.71
C THR A 215 19.10 11.51 1.88
N LYS A 216 18.02 12.30 2.02
CA LYS A 216 18.14 13.76 2.24
C LYS A 216 18.72 14.11 3.61
N GLY A 217 18.28 13.42 4.67
CA GLY A 217 18.70 13.69 6.05
C GLY A 217 20.12 13.22 6.37
N THR A 218 20.77 12.47 5.47
CA THR A 218 22.16 12.02 5.64
C THR A 218 23.08 12.55 4.55
N ASP A 219 22.67 13.59 3.81
CA ASP A 219 23.43 14.17 2.70
C ASP A 219 23.92 13.12 1.68
N GLY A 220 23.08 12.10 1.43
CA GLY A 220 23.38 11.01 0.51
C GLY A 220 24.28 9.90 1.05
N VAL A 221 24.75 9.98 2.31
CA VAL A 221 25.57 8.92 2.94
C VAL A 221 24.79 7.60 3.05
N LEU A 222 23.50 7.66 3.36
CA LEU A 222 22.61 6.49 3.33
C LEU A 222 21.73 6.51 2.08
N ASN A 223 22.20 5.85 1.02
CA ASN A 223 21.41 5.59 -0.18
C ASN A 223 20.83 4.16 -0.14
N MET A 224 19.59 4.04 0.31
CA MET A 224 18.91 2.76 0.46
C MET A 224 18.37 2.28 -0.89
N THR A 225 19.00 1.25 -1.46
CA THR A 225 18.50 0.62 -2.68
C THR A 225 17.33 -0.32 -2.41
N TRP A 226 16.58 -0.65 -3.47
CA TRP A 226 15.48 -1.62 -3.40
C TRP A 226 15.93 -2.97 -2.85
N GLY A 227 17.07 -3.49 -3.33
CA GLY A 227 17.63 -4.77 -2.91
C GLY A 227 18.10 -4.77 -1.45
N MET A 228 18.76 -3.68 -1.01
CA MET A 228 19.18 -3.53 0.39
C MET A 228 18.00 -3.59 1.36
N TRP A 229 16.92 -2.86 1.05
CA TRP A 229 15.70 -2.91 1.85
C TRP A 229 15.09 -4.30 1.89
N ALA A 230 14.95 -4.94 0.72
CA ALA A 230 14.32 -6.26 0.63
C ALA A 230 15.10 -7.31 1.44
N ILE A 231 16.44 -7.28 1.40
CA ILE A 231 17.29 -8.17 2.19
C ILE A 231 17.17 -7.85 3.68
N ALA A 232 17.21 -6.57 4.07
CA ALA A 232 17.07 -6.16 5.47
C ALA A 232 15.71 -6.56 6.07
N ALA A 233 14.64 -6.46 5.28
CA ALA A 233 13.30 -6.83 5.69
C ALA A 233 13.03 -8.35 5.62
N LEU A 234 13.88 -9.14 4.95
CA LEU A 234 13.61 -10.54 4.62
C LEU A 234 13.38 -11.42 5.86
N LEU A 235 14.32 -11.41 6.79
CA LEU A 235 14.25 -12.26 7.99
C LEU A 235 13.04 -11.94 8.88
N PRO A 236 12.81 -10.68 9.34
CA PRO A 236 11.65 -10.37 10.16
C PRO A 236 10.33 -10.61 9.43
N ALA A 237 10.31 -10.39 8.11
CA ALA A 237 9.13 -10.66 7.31
C ALA A 237 8.83 -12.15 7.23
N ILE A 238 9.79 -13.03 6.89
CA ILE A 238 9.55 -14.48 6.81
C ILE A 238 9.01 -15.01 8.14
N ILE A 239 9.60 -14.59 9.26
CA ILE A 239 9.11 -14.96 10.60
C ILE A 239 7.65 -14.52 10.75
N SER A 240 7.34 -13.26 10.43
CA SER A 240 5.98 -12.72 10.52
C SER A 240 5.00 -13.43 9.59
N LEU A 241 5.39 -13.77 8.36
CA LEU A 241 4.56 -14.48 7.37
C LEU A 241 4.18 -15.88 7.84
N VAL A 242 5.07 -16.57 8.56
CA VAL A 242 4.82 -17.92 9.10
C VAL A 242 4.03 -17.85 10.40
N VAL A 243 4.39 -16.94 11.30
CA VAL A 243 3.81 -16.84 12.65
C VAL A 243 2.42 -16.21 12.63
N MET A 244 2.18 -15.18 11.81
CA MET A 244 0.91 -14.44 11.80
C MET A 244 -0.31 -15.35 11.59
N PRO A 245 -0.35 -16.25 10.59
CA PRO A 245 -1.50 -17.14 10.41
C PRO A 245 -1.76 -18.09 11.59
N ILE A 246 -0.70 -18.47 12.33
CA ILE A 246 -0.79 -19.33 13.53
C ILE A 246 -1.35 -18.53 14.72
N VAL A 247 -0.84 -17.31 14.92
CA VAL A 247 -1.31 -16.43 16.00
C VAL A 247 -2.79 -16.08 15.81
N ILE A 248 -3.19 -15.72 14.58
CA ILE A 248 -4.60 -15.45 14.29
C ILE A 248 -5.46 -16.70 14.46
N TRP A 249 -4.92 -17.89 14.19
CA TRP A 249 -5.65 -19.15 14.40
C TRP A 249 -5.94 -19.35 15.89
N TRP A 250 -4.98 -19.05 16.76
CA TRP A 250 -5.17 -19.18 18.20
C TRP A 250 -6.17 -18.15 18.75
N LEU A 251 -6.13 -16.91 18.26
CA LEU A 251 -7.05 -15.84 18.67
C LEU A 251 -8.47 -16.01 18.11
N TYR A 252 -8.57 -16.49 16.87
CA TYR A 252 -9.81 -16.62 16.10
C TYR A 252 -9.86 -17.99 15.41
N PRO A 253 -10.06 -19.08 16.18
CA PRO A 253 -10.04 -20.42 15.64
C PRO A 253 -11.16 -20.61 14.60
N PRO A 254 -10.85 -21.14 13.41
CA PRO A 254 -11.87 -21.42 12.40
C PRO A 254 -12.67 -22.67 12.78
N ALA A 255 -14.00 -22.64 12.56
CA ALA A 255 -14.88 -23.79 12.79
C ALA A 255 -14.53 -24.97 11.86
N VAL A 256 -14.29 -24.66 10.59
CA VAL A 256 -13.86 -25.62 9.58
C VAL A 256 -12.34 -25.62 9.52
N THR A 257 -11.71 -26.77 9.79
CA THR A 257 -10.24 -26.94 9.76
C THR A 257 -9.74 -27.77 8.57
N ARG A 258 -10.59 -28.66 8.04
CA ARG A 258 -10.33 -29.47 6.85
C ARG A 258 -11.19 -28.97 5.69
N THR A 259 -10.55 -28.78 4.55
CA THR A 259 -11.16 -28.16 3.36
C THR A 259 -10.79 -28.98 2.12
N PRO A 260 -11.20 -30.26 2.03
CA PRO A 260 -10.82 -31.14 0.94
C PRO A 260 -11.30 -30.64 -0.43
N ASP A 261 -12.41 -29.89 -0.45
CA ASP A 261 -13.05 -29.40 -1.67
C ASP A 261 -12.48 -28.05 -2.15
N ALA A 262 -11.79 -27.29 -1.28
CA ALA A 262 -11.25 -25.98 -1.63
C ALA A 262 -10.22 -26.04 -2.78
N PRO A 263 -9.31 -27.03 -2.85
CA PRO A 263 -8.45 -27.22 -4.01
C PRO A 263 -9.23 -27.50 -5.31
N GLN A 264 -10.32 -28.27 -5.25
CA GLN A 264 -11.14 -28.57 -6.41
C GLN A 264 -11.88 -27.32 -6.89
N PHE A 265 -12.47 -26.57 -5.96
CA PHE A 265 -13.10 -25.28 -6.24
C PHE A 265 -12.12 -24.30 -6.88
N ALA A 266 -10.89 -24.21 -6.35
CA ALA A 266 -9.85 -23.36 -6.92
C ALA A 266 -9.48 -23.79 -8.36
N ARG A 267 -9.39 -25.10 -8.63
CA ARG A 267 -9.18 -25.63 -9.99
C ARG A 267 -10.34 -25.31 -10.92
N GLN A 268 -11.59 -25.38 -10.46
CA GLN A 268 -12.76 -24.98 -11.24
C GLN A 268 -12.70 -23.49 -11.60
N LYS A 269 -12.35 -22.61 -10.65
CA LYS A 269 -12.13 -21.19 -10.91
C LYS A 269 -10.99 -20.94 -11.89
N LEU A 270 -9.88 -21.68 -11.78
CA LEU A 270 -8.78 -21.62 -12.75
C LEU A 270 -9.21 -22.05 -14.15
N ASN A 271 -10.02 -23.10 -14.26
CA ASN A 271 -10.56 -23.57 -15.54
C ASN A 271 -11.53 -22.55 -16.14
N ALA A 272 -12.37 -21.91 -15.32
CA ALA A 272 -13.27 -20.84 -15.74
C ALA A 272 -12.53 -19.58 -16.23
N LEU A 273 -11.34 -19.30 -15.68
CA LEU A 273 -10.44 -18.25 -16.21
C LEU A 273 -9.80 -18.62 -17.56
N GLY A 274 -9.92 -19.87 -18.00
CA GLY A 274 -9.37 -20.34 -19.27
C GLY A 274 -7.83 -20.32 -19.33
N PRO A 275 -7.25 -20.51 -20.53
CA PRO A 275 -5.80 -20.41 -20.72
C PRO A 275 -5.30 -18.97 -20.46
N LEU A 276 -3.98 -18.84 -20.27
CA LEU A 276 -3.34 -17.53 -20.11
C LEU A 276 -3.63 -16.63 -21.32
N SER A 277 -4.38 -15.56 -21.08
CA SER A 277 -4.70 -14.58 -22.11
C SER A 277 -3.45 -13.80 -22.53
N LEU A 278 -3.48 -13.16 -23.71
CA LEU A 278 -2.40 -12.29 -24.14
C LEU A 278 -2.17 -11.15 -23.14
N ALA A 279 -3.25 -10.58 -22.60
CA ALA A 279 -3.16 -9.50 -21.62
C ALA A 279 -2.47 -9.97 -20.32
N GLU A 280 -2.81 -11.15 -19.80
CA GLU A 280 -2.12 -11.73 -18.63
C GLU A 280 -0.63 -12.00 -18.92
N LYS A 281 -0.28 -12.46 -20.12
CA LYS A 281 1.11 -12.71 -20.53
C LYS A 281 1.92 -11.42 -20.60
N ILE A 282 1.36 -10.37 -21.21
CA ILE A 282 2.00 -9.05 -21.31
C ILE A 282 2.21 -8.48 -19.90
N THR A 283 1.17 -8.50 -19.07
CA THR A 283 1.23 -8.03 -17.68
C THR A 283 2.32 -8.78 -16.89
N LEU A 284 2.36 -10.11 -16.99
CA LEU A 284 3.37 -10.93 -16.33
C LEU A 284 4.80 -10.60 -16.82
N ALA A 285 4.98 -10.46 -18.14
CA ALA A 285 6.27 -10.13 -18.72
C ALA A 285 6.79 -8.77 -18.26
N VAL A 286 5.92 -7.75 -18.25
CA VAL A 286 6.27 -6.40 -17.76
C VAL A 286 6.66 -6.44 -16.28
N PHE A 287 5.95 -7.22 -15.46
CA PHE A 287 6.30 -7.34 -14.03
C PHE A 287 7.62 -8.04 -13.77
N ILE A 288 7.89 -9.14 -14.48
CA ILE A 288 9.18 -9.83 -14.38
C ILE A 288 10.31 -8.89 -14.82
N LEU A 289 10.12 -8.17 -15.92
CA LEU A 289 11.10 -7.20 -16.40
C LEU A 289 11.38 -6.12 -15.35
N LEU A 290 10.35 -5.52 -14.77
CA LEU A 290 10.51 -4.49 -13.73
C LEU A 290 11.22 -5.01 -12.49
N LEU A 291 10.90 -6.22 -12.03
CA LEU A 291 11.60 -6.82 -10.89
C LEU A 291 13.07 -7.06 -11.18
N CYS A 292 13.41 -7.56 -12.37
CA CYS A 292 14.79 -7.73 -12.78
C CYS A 292 15.54 -6.39 -12.82
N LEU A 293 14.91 -5.34 -13.35
CA LEU A 293 15.48 -3.99 -13.39
C LEU A 293 15.68 -3.42 -11.98
N TRP A 294 14.68 -3.52 -11.10
CA TRP A 294 14.74 -2.99 -9.72
C TRP A 294 15.70 -3.75 -8.82
N ALA A 295 15.81 -5.07 -8.98
CA ALA A 295 16.77 -5.89 -8.27
C ALA A 295 18.21 -5.72 -8.79
N GLY A 296 18.42 -4.94 -9.87
CA GLY A 296 19.74 -4.71 -10.45
C GLY A 296 20.31 -5.93 -11.16
N VAL A 297 19.47 -6.89 -11.57
CA VAL A 297 19.90 -8.13 -12.25
C VAL A 297 20.74 -7.84 -13.51
N PRO A 298 20.39 -6.86 -14.37
CA PRO A 298 21.23 -6.49 -15.51
C PRO A 298 22.64 -6.06 -15.10
N ALA A 299 22.77 -5.28 -14.02
CA ALA A 299 24.06 -4.83 -13.51
C ALA A 299 24.89 -5.98 -12.93
N MET A 300 24.23 -6.93 -12.27
CA MET A 300 24.89 -8.15 -11.73
C MET A 300 25.42 -9.04 -12.85
N LEU A 301 24.73 -9.13 -13.98
CA LEU A 301 25.08 -10.02 -15.10
C LEU A 301 26.02 -9.37 -16.13
N MET A 302 25.85 -8.09 -16.41
CA MET A 302 26.49 -7.39 -17.54
C MET A 302 27.42 -6.25 -17.10
N GLY A 303 27.62 -6.06 -15.78
CA GLY A 303 28.51 -5.06 -15.20
C GLY A 303 27.84 -3.71 -14.91
N SER A 304 28.59 -2.80 -14.29
CA SER A 304 28.09 -1.54 -13.73
C SER A 304 27.47 -0.57 -14.76
N GLY A 305 27.79 -0.70 -16.04
CA GLY A 305 27.17 0.08 -17.13
C GLY A 305 25.68 -0.20 -17.33
N TRP A 306 25.16 -1.30 -16.77
CA TRP A 306 23.75 -1.68 -16.82
C TRP A 306 23.01 -1.41 -15.51
N THR A 307 23.56 -0.53 -14.67
CA THR A 307 22.90 -0.09 -13.43
C THR A 307 21.67 0.74 -13.74
N VAL A 308 20.51 0.12 -13.52
CA VAL A 308 19.23 0.82 -13.49
C VAL A 308 18.97 1.10 -12.02
N ASN A 309 19.25 2.33 -11.57
CA ASN A 309 18.97 2.78 -10.21
C ASN A 309 17.64 3.55 -10.18
N PRO A 310 16.51 2.91 -9.84
CA PRO A 310 15.37 3.62 -9.27
C PRO A 310 15.48 3.48 -7.74
N PRO A 311 15.55 4.53 -6.92
CA PRO A 311 15.59 5.97 -7.17
C PRO A 311 16.81 6.59 -6.48
N ALA A 312 17.93 6.73 -7.19
CA ALA A 312 18.96 7.64 -6.71
C ALA A 312 18.56 9.04 -7.16
N PRO A 313 18.25 9.99 -6.25
CA PRO A 313 18.23 11.38 -6.67
C PRO A 313 19.62 11.72 -7.21
N HIS A 314 19.68 12.19 -8.45
CA HIS A 314 20.78 13.05 -8.88
C HIS A 314 20.55 14.44 -8.27
#